data_AF-A0A821BKM3-F1
#
_entry.id   AF-A0A821BKM3-F1
#
_cell.length_a   1.000
_cell.length_b   1.000
_cell.length_c   1.000
_cell.angle_alpha   90.00
_cell.angle_beta   90.00
_cell.angle_gamma   90.00
#
_symmetry.space_group_name_H-M   'P 1'
#
loop_
_entity.id
_entity.type
_entity.pdbx_description
1 polymer ?
#
loop_
_entity_poly.entity_id
_entity_poly.type
_entity_poly.pdbx_seq_one_letter_code
_entity_poly.pdbx_strand_id
1 'polypeptide(L)' 'MLADRIGWPDCAGGGAEWIEVNWSTKSKLVTFEYGTLVNGIEDFIKSLRLLRE' A
#
# COMPACT_ATOMS: atom_id res chain seq x y z
N MET A 1 -15.79 -7.37 1.85
CA MET A 1 -15.04 -7.00 0.62
C MET A 1 -13.89 -6.11 1.04
N LEU A 2 -12.65 -6.45 0.67
CA LEU A 2 -11.49 -5.61 0.95
C LEU A 2 -11.52 -4.44 -0.03
N ALA A 3 -11.52 -3.19 0.43
CA ALA A 3 -11.51 -2.02 -0.46
C ALA A 3 -10.25 -2.00 -1.34
N ASP A 4 -10.34 -1.44 -2.55
CA ASP A 4 -9.21 -1.34 -3.49
C ASP A 4 -8.31 -0.12 -3.21
N ARG A 5 -8.78 0.80 -2.37
CA ARG A 5 -8.08 2.02 -2.02
C ARG A 5 -8.22 2.28 -0.52
N ILE A 6 -7.10 2.44 0.18
CA ILE A 6 -7.04 2.74 1.61
C ILE A 6 -6.40 4.12 1.76
N GLY A 7 -7.21 5.18 1.81
CA GLY A 7 -6.71 6.56 1.90
C GLY A 7 -7.73 7.62 1.47
N TRP A 8 -7.45 8.89 1.78
CA TRP A 8 -8.31 10.05 1.48
C TRP A 8 -8.33 10.33 -0.03
N PRO A 9 -9.48 10.64 -0.65
CA PRO A 9 -9.63 10.76 -2.10
C PRO A 9 -8.86 11.90 -2.81
N ASP A 10 -8.05 12.69 -2.12
CA ASP A 10 -7.47 13.93 -2.66
C ASP A 10 -5.94 13.83 -2.79
N CYS A 11 -5.52 13.06 -3.81
CA CYS A 11 -4.13 12.87 -4.20
C CYS A 11 -3.63 14.13 -4.94
N ALA A 12 -3.26 15.17 -4.20
CA ALA A 12 -2.63 16.37 -4.76
C ALA A 12 -1.32 16.80 -4.05
N GLY A 13 -0.87 16.11 -2.99
CA GLY A 13 0.20 16.64 -2.14
C GLY A 13 1.29 15.70 -1.61
N GLY A 14 1.14 14.39 -1.71
CA GLY A 14 2.12 13.43 -1.19
C GLY A 14 2.11 12.18 -2.05
N GLY A 15 3.28 11.63 -2.37
CA GLY A 15 3.35 10.42 -3.20
C GLY A 15 2.45 9.30 -2.67
N ALA A 16 1.97 8.43 -3.54
CA ALA A 16 1.21 7.25 -3.15
C ALA A 16 2.14 6.03 -3.12
N GLU A 17 2.01 5.20 -2.08
CA GLU A 17 2.62 3.87 -2.04
C GLU A 17 1.60 2.83 -2.47
N TRP A 18 2.07 1.74 -3.07
CA TRP A 18 1.19 0.67 -3.50
C TRP A 18 1.86 -0.68 -3.28
N ILE A 19 1.02 -1.68 -2.99
CA ILE A 19 1.40 -3.09 -2.98
C ILE A 19 0.51 -3.83 -3.95
N GLU A 20 1.09 -4.78 -4.69
CA GLU A 20 0.34 -5.71 -5.50
C GLU A 20 0.41 -7.10 -4.86
N VAL A 21 -0.74 -7.65 -4.54
CA VAL A 21 -0.86 -9.01 -4.02
C VAL A 21 -1.27 -9.92 -5.18
N ASN A 22 -0.38 -10.84 -5.53
CA ASN A 22 -0.59 -11.81 -6.59
C ASN A 22 -0.97 -13.16 -5.99
N TRP A 23 -2.15 -13.67 -6.34
CA TRP A 23 -2.58 -15.05 -6.13
C TRP A 23 -2.58 -15.79 -7.46
N SER A 24 -2.61 -17.13 -7.42
CA SER A 24 -2.54 -18.00 -8.60
C SER A 24 -3.56 -17.68 -9.71
N THR A 25 -4.69 -17.04 -9.39
CA THR A 25 -5.77 -16.73 -10.33
C THR A 25 -6.16 -15.26 -10.39
N LYS A 26 -5.55 -14.40 -9.59
CA LYS A 26 -5.97 -13.00 -9.43
C LYS A 26 -4.85 -12.15 -8.86
N SER A 27 -4.75 -10.91 -9.31
CA SER A 27 -3.93 -9.88 -8.67
C SER A 27 -4.85 -8.83 -8.05
N LYS A 28 -4.39 -8.21 -6.96
CA LYS A 28 -5.04 -7.04 -6.38
C LYS A 28 -3.99 -5.99 -6.06
N LEU A 29 -4.15 -4.83 -6.68
CA LEU A 29 -3.38 -3.65 -6.38
C LEU A 29 -4.08 -2.86 -5.27
N VAL A 30 -3.35 -2.55 -4.21
CA VAL A 30 -3.83 -1.74 -3.10
C VAL A 30 -2.93 -0.52 -3.00
N THR A 31 -3.52 0.65 -3.21
CA THR A 31 -2.84 1.94 -3.08
C THR A 31 -3.19 2.59 -1.75
N PHE A 32 -2.18 3.13 -1.09
CA PHE A 32 -2.27 3.84 0.19
C PHE A 32 -1.35 5.07 0.21
N GLU A 33 -1.65 6.00 1.11
CA GLU A 33 -0.87 7.24 1.24
C GLU A 33 0.56 6.96 1.73
N TYR A 34 1.55 7.68 1.18
CA TYR A 34 2.94 7.55 1.63
C TYR A 34 3.07 7.82 3.12
N GLY A 35 3.80 6.95 3.81
CA GLY A 35 3.98 7.04 5.26
C GLY A 35 2.84 6.37 6.06
N THR A 36 1.71 6.02 5.42
CA THR A 36 0.64 5.27 6.09
C THR A 36 1.08 3.84 6.36
N LEU A 37 0.69 3.32 7.53
CA LEU A 37 0.84 1.92 7.89
C LEU A 37 -0.49 1.21 7.64
N VAL A 38 -0.43 0.09 6.92
CA VAL A 38 -1.60 -0.75 6.67
C VAL A 38 -1.64 -1.85 7.73
N ASN A 39 -2.75 -1.90 8.48
CA ASN A 39 -2.94 -2.84 9.57
C ASN A 39 -2.80 -4.30 9.09
N GLY A 40 -1.88 -5.05 9.72
CA GLY A 40 -1.57 -6.45 9.40
C GLY A 40 -0.37 -6.65 8.48
N ILE A 41 0.21 -5.58 7.91
CA ILE A 41 1.42 -5.64 7.07
C ILE A 41 2.42 -4.50 7.40
N GLU A 42 2.31 -3.91 8.58
CA GLU A 42 3.11 -2.75 8.99
C GLU A 42 4.62 -3.04 8.93
N ASP A 43 5.04 -4.19 9.43
CA ASP A 43 6.45 -4.57 9.46
C ASP A 43 7.00 -4.88 8.06
N PHE A 44 6.15 -5.39 7.17
CA PHE A 44 6.50 -5.56 5.75
C PHE A 44 6.71 -4.20 5.07
N ILE A 45 5.82 -3.23 5.30
CA ILE A 45 5.95 -1.87 4.78
C ILE A 45 7.23 -1.20 5.31
N LYS A 46 7.52 -1.33 6.61
CA LYS A 46 8.77 -0.80 7.20
C LYS A 46 10.01 -1.43 6.56
N SER A 47 10.01 -2.75 6.37
CA SER A 47 11.13 -3.48 5.75
C SER A 47 11.36 -3.04 4.30
N LEU A 48 10.27 -2.85 3.53
CA LEU A 48 10.34 -2.32 2.17
C LEU A 48 10.92 -0.90 2.11
N ARG A 49 10.58 -0.04 3.08
CA ARG A 49 11.12 1.32 3.16
C ARG A 49 12.62 1.31 3.47
N LEU A 50 13.06 0.47 4.40
CA LEU A 50 14.49 0.30 4.72
C LEU A 50 15.31 -0.21 3.53
N LEU A 51 14.76 -1.11 2.71
CA LEU A 51 15.43 -1.59 1.49
C LEU A 51 15.55 -0.52 0.40
N ARG A 52 14.80 0.58 0.51
CA ARG A 52 14.77 1.68 -0.46
C ARG A 52 15.80 2.77 -0.15
N GLU A 53 16.38 2.76 1.06
CA GLU A 53 17.50 3.61 1.50
C GLU A 53 18.85 2.98 1.14
#